data_AF-A0A4S8MKE2-F1
#
_entry.id   AF-A0A4S8MKE2-F1
#
_cell.length_a   1.000
_cell.length_b   1.000
_cell.length_c   1.000
_cell.angle_alpha   90.00
_cell.angle_beta   90.00
_cell.angle_gamma   90.00
#
_symmetry.space_group_name_H-M   'P 1'
#
loop_
_entity.id
_entity.type
_entity.pdbx_description
1 polymer ?
#
loop_
_entity_poly.entity_id
_entity_poly.type
_entity_poly.pdbx_seq_one_letter_code
_entity_poly.pdbx_strand_id
1 'polypeptide(L)'
;NLCPYCDRKMPENPSTKLQQLLKHLEKKSTFAPRPSNSYGRKASLADFSLVCQQHVLETDMLSKAILEGWPLSVDFDGLATRVRQMKNDLKAILQDETARNSSFLWREVLVQINEHGMESIKGFAGRYELFHMVQPGYYGERGLAVIMEVLYSPLPSSLIEKHLDNIAPLDPQSFFKWVLAPEVALRLITTDRNLSGASGMQEGLKVMRASSSYGAAMFPDEYEDCDG
;
A
#
# COMPACT_ATOMS: atom_id res chain seq x y z
N ASN A 1 1.98 -5.74 29.80
CA ASN A 1 3.13 -5.59 28.88
C ASN A 1 2.79 -4.52 27.85
N LEU A 2 3.34 -3.31 27.96
CA LEU A 2 3.05 -2.18 27.06
C LEU A 2 4.28 -1.84 26.21
N CYS A 3 4.05 -1.36 24.99
CA CYS A 3 5.09 -0.88 24.10
C CYS A 3 5.76 0.36 24.73
N PRO A 4 7.10 0.39 24.86
CA PRO A 4 7.83 1.54 25.42
C PRO A 4 7.56 2.88 24.71
N TYR A 5 7.11 2.86 23.46
CA TYR A 5 7.03 4.04 22.60
C TYR A 5 5.59 4.57 22.41
N CYS A 6 4.60 3.69 22.27
CA CYS A 6 3.21 4.08 21.97
C CYS A 6 2.17 3.66 23.02
N ASP A 7 2.60 2.99 24.10
CA ASP A 7 1.75 2.53 25.21
C ASP A 7 0.63 1.53 24.84
N ARG A 8 0.63 0.99 23.61
CA ARG A 8 -0.25 -0.12 23.23
C ARG A 8 0.23 -1.45 23.79
N LYS A 9 -0.66 -2.45 23.84
CA LYS A 9 -0.31 -3.80 24.27
C LYS A 9 0.71 -4.43 23.32
N MET A 10 1.71 -5.07 23.91
CA MET A 10 2.70 -5.89 23.18
C MET A 10 2.17 -7.31 22.99
N PRO A 11 2.61 -8.02 21.94
CA PRO A 11 2.34 -9.45 21.80
C PRO A 11 2.93 -10.22 22.98
N GLU A 12 2.27 -11.30 23.39
CA GLU A 12 2.75 -12.16 24.48
C GLU A 12 4.07 -12.84 24.11
N ASN A 13 4.20 -13.26 22.85
CA ASN A 13 5.37 -13.91 22.29
C ASN A 13 5.89 -13.10 21.08
N PRO A 14 6.68 -12.04 21.31
CA PRO A 14 7.18 -11.19 20.22
C PRO A 14 8.11 -11.98 19.31
N SER A 15 7.99 -11.78 17.99
CA SER A 15 8.87 -12.40 17.01
C SER A 15 10.33 -11.96 17.19
N THR A 16 11.26 -12.74 16.64
CA THR A 16 12.68 -12.37 16.59
C THR A 16 12.88 -11.01 15.93
N LYS A 17 12.11 -10.68 14.89
CA LYS A 17 12.15 -9.38 14.21
C LYS A 17 11.76 -8.25 15.16
N LEU A 18 10.65 -8.38 15.88
CA LEU A 18 10.22 -7.37 16.84
C LEU A 18 11.23 -7.19 17.99
N GLN A 19 11.79 -8.29 18.50
CA GLN A 19 12.83 -8.25 19.52
C GLN A 19 14.08 -7.50 19.04
N GLN A 20 14.52 -7.73 17.79
CA GLN A 20 15.65 -7.03 17.19
C GLN A 20 15.37 -5.53 17.00
N LEU A 21 14.20 -5.17 16.48
CA LEU A 21 13.79 -3.77 16.33
C LEU A 21 13.76 -3.03 17.67
N LEU A 22 13.22 -3.66 18.72
CA LEU A 22 13.21 -3.10 20.08
C LEU A 22 14.63 -2.85 20.59
N LYS A 23 15.52 -3.85 20.47
CA LYS A 23 16.91 -3.76 20.92
C LYS A 23 17.70 -2.68 20.16
N HIS A 24 17.46 -2.53 18.86
CA HIS A 24 18.09 -1.49 18.06
C HIS A 24 17.64 -0.09 18.48
N LEU A 25 16.33 0.11 18.60
CA LEU A 25 15.75 1.38 18.97
C LEU A 25 16.07 1.79 20.41
N GLU A 26 16.24 0.83 21.30
CA GLU A 26 16.65 1.09 22.68
C GLU A 26 17.96 1.89 22.75
N LYS A 27 18.92 1.60 21.86
CA LYS A 27 20.22 2.31 21.78
C LYS A 27 20.09 3.77 21.38
N LYS A 28 19.05 4.11 20.61
CA LYS A 28 18.82 5.46 20.04
C LYS A 28 17.80 6.28 20.83
N SER A 29 17.12 5.68 21.79
CA SER A 29 16.03 6.29 22.54
C SER A 29 16.43 6.62 23.97
N THR A 30 15.75 7.59 24.56
CA THR A 30 15.99 8.01 25.95
C THR A 30 14.91 7.45 26.88
N PHE A 31 15.30 6.99 28.07
CA PHE A 31 14.35 6.58 29.10
C PHE A 31 13.48 7.76 29.52
N ALA A 32 12.15 7.56 29.47
CA ALA A 32 11.14 8.59 29.68
C ALA A 32 9.88 7.93 30.27
N PRO A 33 9.94 7.48 31.54
CA PRO A 33 8.85 6.74 32.18
C PRO A 33 7.59 7.61 32.28
N ARG A 34 6.43 6.97 32.15
CA ARG A 34 5.10 7.60 32.24
C ARG A 34 4.29 6.91 33.34
N PRO A 35 3.28 7.57 33.95
CA PRO A 35 2.45 6.93 34.97
C PRO A 35 1.78 5.62 34.50
N SER A 36 1.41 5.54 33.23
CA SER A 36 0.84 4.34 32.60
C SER A 36 1.89 3.31 32.15
N ASN A 37 3.15 3.72 32.01
CA ASN A 37 4.22 2.90 31.45
C ASN A 37 5.58 3.27 32.06
N SER A 38 5.97 2.55 33.11
CA SER A 38 7.26 2.74 33.79
C SER A 38 8.48 2.43 32.91
N TYR A 39 8.28 1.73 31.79
CA TYR A 39 9.31 1.43 30.79
C TYR A 39 9.25 2.39 29.59
N GLY A 40 8.48 3.48 29.70
CA GLY A 40 8.34 4.47 28.65
C GLY A 40 9.69 5.00 28.16
N ARG A 41 9.81 5.16 26.84
CA ARG A 41 10.97 5.75 26.16
C ARG A 41 10.53 6.82 25.19
N LYS A 42 11.45 7.71 24.83
CA LYS A 42 11.27 8.77 23.82
C LYS A 42 12.23 8.54 22.67
N ALA A 43 11.71 8.58 21.45
CA ALA A 43 12.43 8.48 20.18
C ALA A 43 11.72 9.35 19.14
N SER A 44 12.32 9.59 17.97
CA SER A 44 11.63 10.25 16.87
C SER A 44 10.50 9.36 16.32
N LEU A 45 9.48 9.96 15.70
CA LEU A 45 8.38 9.22 15.07
C LEU A 45 8.90 8.23 14.01
N ALA A 46 9.89 8.65 13.23
CA ALA A 46 10.50 7.80 12.20
C ALA A 46 11.22 6.58 12.81
N ASP A 47 11.83 6.75 13.98
CA ASP A 47 12.56 5.65 14.62
C ASP A 47 11.63 4.62 15.26
N PHE A 48 10.55 5.07 15.93
CA PHE A 48 9.65 4.14 16.62
C PHE A 48 8.53 3.58 15.74
N SER A 49 8.23 4.19 14.59
CA SER A 49 7.15 3.75 13.69
C SER A 49 7.30 2.28 13.30
N LEU A 50 8.51 1.82 12.99
CA LEU A 50 8.80 0.43 12.61
C LEU A 50 8.50 -0.56 13.74
N VAL A 51 8.90 -0.24 14.98
CA VAL A 51 8.57 -1.04 16.17
C VAL A 51 7.06 -1.09 16.36
N CYS A 52 6.40 0.07 16.25
CA CYS A 52 4.96 0.18 16.45
C CYS A 52 4.16 -0.58 15.38
N GLN A 53 4.57 -0.48 14.12
CA GLN A 53 3.97 -1.22 13.03
C GLN A 53 4.13 -2.74 13.23
N GLN A 54 5.34 -3.20 13.58
CA GLN A 54 5.61 -4.63 13.77
C GLN A 54 4.84 -5.21 14.96
N HIS A 55 4.77 -4.54 16.12
CA HIS A 55 4.03 -5.11 17.25
C HIS A 55 2.51 -5.04 17.02
N VAL A 56 1.98 -4.03 16.32
CA VAL A 56 0.55 -3.99 15.97
C VAL A 56 0.22 -5.11 14.98
N LEU A 57 1.12 -5.41 14.04
CA LEU A 57 1.00 -6.56 13.15
C LEU A 57 0.84 -7.86 13.96
N GLU A 58 1.78 -8.10 14.89
CA GLU A 58 1.83 -9.31 15.71
C GLU A 58 0.69 -9.43 16.73
N THR A 59 0.19 -8.32 17.28
CA THR A 59 -0.89 -8.34 18.28
C THR A 59 -2.27 -8.43 17.64
N ASP A 60 -2.54 -7.59 16.62
CA ASP A 60 -3.91 -7.34 16.15
C ASP A 60 -4.11 -7.77 14.69
N MET A 61 -3.20 -7.40 13.79
CA MET A 61 -3.46 -7.49 12.34
C MET A 61 -3.36 -8.92 11.81
N LEU A 62 -2.48 -9.77 12.33
CA LEU A 62 -2.35 -11.17 11.88
C LEU A 62 -3.64 -11.96 12.11
N SER A 63 -4.23 -11.83 13.31
CA SER A 63 -5.51 -12.49 13.63
C SER A 63 -6.63 -12.02 12.71
N LYS A 64 -6.70 -10.71 12.43
CA LYS A 64 -7.65 -10.15 11.47
C LYS A 64 -7.40 -10.68 10.06
N ALA A 65 -6.14 -10.72 9.61
CA ALA A 65 -5.78 -11.23 8.29
C ALA A 65 -6.22 -12.68 8.09
N ILE A 66 -6.04 -13.53 9.11
CA ILE A 66 -6.51 -14.93 9.09
C ILE A 66 -8.04 -14.99 8.97
N LEU A 67 -8.76 -14.23 9.80
CA LEU A 67 -10.22 -14.19 9.79
C LEU A 67 -10.79 -13.70 8.45
N GLU A 68 -10.17 -12.67 7.88
CA GLU A 68 -10.59 -12.07 6.61
C GLU A 68 -10.08 -12.85 5.38
N GLY A 69 -9.19 -13.82 5.56
CA GLY A 69 -8.55 -14.57 4.49
C GLY A 69 -7.56 -13.75 3.65
N TRP A 70 -6.82 -12.82 4.25
CA TRP A 70 -5.70 -12.15 3.59
C TRP A 70 -4.46 -13.07 3.59
N PRO A 71 -3.64 -13.05 2.53
CA PRO A 71 -2.51 -13.94 2.40
C PRO A 71 -1.45 -13.66 3.46
N LEU A 72 -0.95 -14.70 4.13
CA LEU A 72 0.20 -14.64 5.04
C LEU A 72 1.54 -14.74 4.30
N SER A 73 1.51 -15.11 3.02
CA SER A 73 2.65 -15.18 2.11
C SER A 73 2.17 -14.87 0.69
N VAL A 74 2.98 -14.15 -0.08
CA VAL A 74 2.68 -13.81 -1.48
C VAL A 74 3.83 -14.32 -2.36
N ASP A 75 3.48 -14.97 -3.46
CA ASP A 75 4.42 -15.32 -4.53
C ASP A 75 4.72 -14.07 -5.38
N PHE A 76 5.72 -13.30 -4.96
CA PHE A 76 6.15 -12.09 -5.67
C PHE A 76 6.86 -12.41 -6.99
N ASP A 77 7.47 -13.59 -7.13
CA ASP A 77 8.13 -14.01 -8.37
C ASP A 77 7.09 -14.26 -9.47
N GLY A 78 5.99 -14.94 -9.11
CA GLY A 78 4.84 -15.16 -9.99
C GLY A 78 3.99 -13.90 -10.24
N LEU A 79 4.05 -12.91 -9.35
CA LEU A 79 3.24 -11.69 -9.43
C LEU A 79 3.45 -10.93 -10.74
N ALA A 80 4.70 -10.79 -11.19
CA ALA A 80 5.01 -10.08 -12.43
C ALA A 80 4.30 -10.71 -13.65
N THR A 81 4.19 -12.04 -13.69
CA THR A 81 3.46 -12.75 -14.75
C THR A 81 1.97 -12.44 -14.73
N ARG A 82 1.36 -12.40 -13.53
CA ARG A 82 -0.06 -12.04 -13.36
C ARG A 82 -0.33 -10.61 -13.83
N VAL A 83 0.55 -9.66 -13.49
CA VAL A 83 0.42 -8.26 -13.96
C VAL A 83 0.51 -8.19 -15.49
N ARG A 84 1.44 -8.92 -16.12
CA ARG A 84 1.58 -8.94 -17.59
C ARG A 84 0.34 -9.49 -18.30
N GLN A 85 -0.37 -10.45 -17.71
CA GLN A 85 -1.62 -10.99 -18.27
C GLN A 85 -2.73 -9.94 -18.34
N MET A 86 -2.69 -8.91 -17.49
CA MET A 86 -3.66 -7.80 -17.48
C MET A 86 -3.38 -6.72 -18.53
N LYS A 87 -2.32 -6.86 -19.34
CA LYS A 87 -1.86 -5.83 -20.29
C LYS A 87 -2.98 -5.29 -21.19
N ASN A 88 -3.85 -6.15 -21.70
CA ASN A 88 -4.94 -5.70 -22.59
C ASN A 88 -6.01 -4.90 -21.85
N ASP A 89 -6.35 -5.29 -20.63
CA ASP A 89 -7.29 -4.55 -19.79
C ASP A 89 -6.74 -3.17 -19.43
N LEU A 90 -5.46 -3.10 -19.05
CA LEU A 90 -4.80 -1.83 -18.72
C LEU A 90 -4.70 -0.91 -19.94
N LYS A 91 -4.46 -1.48 -21.13
CA LYS A 91 -4.54 -0.72 -22.38
C LYS A 91 -5.95 -0.19 -22.65
N ALA A 92 -7.00 -0.98 -22.38
CA ALA A 92 -8.37 -0.52 -22.55
C ALA A 92 -8.66 0.71 -21.68
N ILE A 93 -8.20 0.73 -20.41
CA ILE A 93 -8.35 1.91 -19.54
C ILE A 93 -7.65 3.15 -20.12
N LEU A 94 -6.51 2.98 -20.78
CA LEU A 94 -5.80 4.08 -21.43
C LEU A 94 -6.50 4.57 -22.72
N GLN A 95 -7.03 3.65 -23.52
CA GLN A 95 -7.45 3.91 -24.90
C GLN A 95 -8.95 4.15 -25.05
N ASP A 96 -9.79 3.50 -24.25
CA ASP A 96 -11.24 3.56 -24.31
C ASP A 96 -11.79 4.36 -23.12
N GLU A 97 -12.52 5.43 -23.44
CA GLU A 97 -13.18 6.27 -22.45
C GLU A 97 -14.20 5.50 -21.60
N THR A 98 -14.91 4.53 -22.19
CA THR A 98 -15.91 3.74 -21.45
C THR A 98 -15.24 2.85 -20.41
N ALA A 99 -14.17 2.15 -20.81
CA ALA A 99 -13.35 1.37 -19.89
C ALA A 99 -12.74 2.25 -18.79
N ARG A 100 -12.21 3.42 -19.13
CA ARG A 100 -11.61 4.36 -18.16
C ARG A 100 -12.63 4.88 -17.15
N ASN A 101 -13.80 5.31 -17.60
CA ASN A 101 -14.87 5.81 -16.74
C ASN A 101 -15.52 4.72 -15.89
N SER A 102 -15.28 3.45 -16.20
CA SER A 102 -15.68 2.32 -15.35
C SER A 102 -14.72 2.08 -14.17
N SER A 103 -13.46 2.55 -14.24
CA SER A 103 -12.50 2.42 -13.14
C SER A 103 -12.91 3.27 -11.95
N PHE A 104 -13.01 2.63 -10.78
CA PHE A 104 -13.28 3.33 -9.52
C PHE A 104 -12.14 4.29 -9.18
N LEU A 105 -10.89 3.88 -9.39
CA LEU A 105 -9.69 4.63 -9.06
C LEU A 105 -9.60 5.91 -9.91
N TRP A 106 -9.87 5.80 -11.22
CA TRP A 106 -9.90 6.96 -12.11
C TRP A 106 -10.91 8.01 -11.63
N ARG A 107 -12.16 7.59 -11.35
CA ARG A 107 -13.22 8.51 -10.93
C ARG A 107 -12.91 9.16 -9.58
N GLU A 108 -12.38 8.41 -8.62
CA GLU A 108 -12.03 8.95 -7.32
C GLU A 108 -10.91 9.98 -7.42
N VAL A 109 -9.87 9.72 -8.23
CA VAL A 109 -8.80 10.70 -8.48
C VAL A 109 -9.36 11.97 -9.12
N LEU A 110 -10.28 11.87 -10.08
CA LEU A 110 -10.92 13.04 -10.68
C LEU A 110 -11.77 13.84 -9.68
N VAL A 111 -12.52 13.16 -8.80
CA VAL A 111 -13.29 13.81 -7.73
C VAL A 111 -12.35 14.62 -6.84
N GLN A 112 -11.25 14.01 -6.41
CA GLN A 112 -10.24 14.68 -5.59
C GLN A 112 -9.67 15.92 -6.30
N ILE A 113 -9.30 15.79 -7.58
CA ILE A 113 -8.76 16.92 -8.37
C ILE A 113 -9.78 18.05 -8.50
N ASN A 114 -11.06 17.70 -8.67
CA ASN A 114 -12.13 18.69 -8.77
C ASN A 114 -12.39 19.40 -7.42
N GLU A 115 -12.29 18.68 -6.30
CA GLU A 115 -12.55 19.24 -4.96
C GLU A 115 -11.38 20.06 -4.41
N HIS A 116 -10.14 19.63 -4.66
CA HIS A 116 -8.96 20.19 -4.02
C HIS A 116 -7.99 20.89 -5.00
N GLY A 117 -8.13 20.64 -6.30
CA GLY A 117 -7.19 21.10 -7.31
C GLY A 117 -5.92 20.23 -7.40
N MET A 118 -5.35 20.14 -8.60
CA MET A 118 -4.19 19.28 -8.87
C MET A 118 -2.96 19.64 -8.02
N GLU A 119 -2.67 20.92 -7.84
CA GLU A 119 -1.50 21.37 -7.07
C GLU A 119 -1.62 21.05 -5.58
N SER A 120 -2.83 21.10 -5.02
CA SER A 120 -3.08 20.73 -3.63
C SER A 120 -2.82 19.24 -3.41
N ILE A 121 -3.27 18.40 -4.35
CA ILE A 121 -3.05 16.94 -4.32
C ILE A 121 -1.57 16.59 -4.50
N LYS A 122 -0.85 17.32 -5.34
CA LYS A 122 0.61 17.18 -5.50
C LYS A 122 1.38 17.73 -4.29
N GLY A 123 0.75 18.53 -3.43
CA GLY A 123 1.30 18.96 -2.14
C GLY A 123 1.52 17.80 -1.16
N PHE A 124 2.20 18.06 -0.04
CA PHE A 124 2.48 17.03 0.97
C PHE A 124 1.21 16.45 1.60
N ALA A 125 0.25 17.31 1.97
CA ALA A 125 -1.00 16.90 2.58
C ALA A 125 -1.87 16.09 1.61
N GLY A 126 -2.03 16.56 0.38
CA GLY A 126 -2.80 15.83 -0.64
C GLY A 126 -2.16 14.51 -1.05
N ARG A 127 -0.82 14.44 -1.11
CA ARG A 127 -0.10 13.18 -1.31
C ARG A 127 -0.37 12.19 -0.18
N TYR A 128 -0.50 12.66 1.06
CA TYR A 128 -0.81 11.79 2.19
C TYR A 128 -2.22 11.21 2.08
N GLU A 129 -3.23 12.01 1.73
CA GLU A 129 -4.61 11.53 1.53
C GLU A 129 -4.70 10.55 0.36
N LEU A 130 -4.07 10.88 -0.77
CA LEU A 130 -4.06 10.03 -1.95
C LEU A 130 -3.27 8.74 -1.72
N PHE A 131 -2.18 8.80 -0.94
CA PHE A 131 -1.37 7.64 -0.59
C PHE A 131 -2.21 6.52 0.03
N HIS A 132 -3.13 6.84 0.95
CA HIS A 132 -4.02 5.85 1.56
C HIS A 132 -5.01 5.24 0.58
N MET A 133 -5.45 6.00 -0.42
CA MET A 133 -6.41 5.54 -1.44
C MET A 133 -5.77 4.61 -2.49
N VAL A 134 -4.49 4.81 -2.78
CA VAL A 134 -3.77 4.09 -3.85
C VAL A 134 -2.91 2.92 -3.35
N GLN A 135 -2.97 2.62 -2.05
CA GLN A 135 -2.28 1.45 -1.49
C GLN A 135 -2.75 0.15 -2.15
N PRO A 136 -1.85 -0.83 -2.38
CA PRO A 136 -2.16 -2.07 -3.08
C PRO A 136 -2.86 -3.12 -2.20
N GLY A 137 -3.40 -2.72 -1.05
CA GLY A 137 -3.99 -3.63 -0.06
C GLY A 137 -2.98 -4.62 0.52
N TYR A 138 -3.39 -5.87 0.70
CA TYR A 138 -2.56 -6.92 1.30
C TYR A 138 -1.30 -7.27 0.51
N TYR A 139 -1.10 -6.73 -0.69
CA TYR A 139 0.14 -6.91 -1.46
C TYR A 139 1.31 -6.10 -0.89
N GLY A 140 1.03 -5.06 -0.09
CA GLY A 140 2.05 -4.24 0.54
C GLY A 140 2.98 -3.51 -0.43
N GLU A 141 3.98 -2.84 0.11
CA GLU A 141 4.92 -2.02 -0.67
C GLU A 141 5.76 -2.89 -1.62
N ARG A 142 6.15 -4.10 -1.21
CA ARG A 142 6.84 -5.06 -2.08
C ARG A 142 6.01 -5.44 -3.31
N GLY A 143 4.71 -5.64 -3.14
CA GLY A 143 3.81 -5.90 -4.27
C GLY A 143 3.66 -4.69 -5.19
N LEU A 144 3.58 -3.48 -4.63
CA LEU A 144 3.56 -2.25 -5.41
C LEU A 144 4.84 -2.08 -6.23
N ALA A 145 6.00 -2.38 -5.66
CA ALA A 145 7.29 -2.31 -6.35
C ALA A 145 7.29 -3.21 -7.60
N VAL A 146 6.87 -4.47 -7.47
CA VAL A 146 6.75 -5.42 -8.60
C VAL A 146 5.74 -4.93 -9.65
N ILE A 147 4.57 -4.44 -9.21
CA ILE A 147 3.55 -3.89 -10.11
C ILE A 147 4.14 -2.73 -10.93
N MET A 148 4.81 -1.81 -10.26
CA MET A 148 5.39 -0.62 -10.87
C MET A 148 6.52 -0.99 -11.84
N GLU A 149 7.40 -1.91 -11.47
CA GLU A 149 8.47 -2.42 -12.34
C GLU A 149 7.89 -2.97 -13.65
N VAL A 150 6.83 -3.78 -13.58
CA VAL A 150 6.17 -4.34 -14.77
C VAL A 150 5.43 -3.28 -15.58
N LEU A 151 4.77 -2.32 -14.93
CA LEU A 151 4.08 -1.25 -15.63
C LEU A 151 5.06 -0.35 -16.39
N TYR A 152 6.25 -0.09 -15.84
CA TYR A 152 7.29 0.69 -16.50
C TYR A 152 8.11 -0.10 -17.54
N SER A 153 7.98 -1.43 -17.62
CA SER A 153 8.75 -2.27 -18.53
C SER A 153 7.89 -3.27 -19.32
N PRO A 154 7.62 -3.09 -20.63
CA PRO A 154 7.44 -1.91 -21.45
C PRO A 154 5.94 -1.78 -21.84
N LEU A 155 5.14 -1.05 -21.07
CA LEU A 155 4.09 -0.25 -21.72
C LEU A 155 4.88 0.87 -22.42
N PRO A 156 5.06 0.81 -23.75
CA PRO A 156 6.01 1.71 -24.37
C PRO A 156 5.52 3.12 -24.10
N SER A 157 6.42 4.01 -23.67
CA SER A 157 6.13 5.43 -23.44
C SER A 157 5.34 6.03 -24.62
N SER A 158 5.63 5.53 -25.83
CA SER A 158 4.93 5.83 -27.09
C SER A 158 3.45 5.45 -27.14
N LEU A 159 2.96 4.52 -26.33
CA LEU A 159 1.53 4.21 -26.21
C LEU A 159 0.82 5.29 -25.40
N ILE A 160 1.42 5.75 -24.30
CA ILE A 160 0.81 6.78 -23.46
C ILE A 160 0.95 8.16 -24.11
N GLU A 161 2.08 8.43 -24.74
CA GLU A 161 2.29 9.65 -25.53
C GLU A 161 1.21 9.83 -26.62
N LYS A 162 0.68 8.73 -27.17
CA LYS A 162 -0.42 8.77 -28.16
C LYS A 162 -1.81 9.00 -27.55
N HIS A 163 -1.93 8.91 -26.23
CA HIS A 163 -3.20 8.96 -25.50
C HIS A 163 -3.12 9.95 -24.31
N LEU A 164 -2.28 10.97 -24.40
CA LEU A 164 -2.16 12.00 -23.35
C LEU A 164 -3.48 12.72 -23.11
N ASP A 165 -4.22 13.02 -24.18
CA ASP A 165 -5.53 13.68 -24.08
C ASP A 165 -6.55 12.82 -23.32
N ASN A 166 -6.41 11.49 -23.37
CA ASN A 166 -7.32 10.56 -22.69
C ASN A 166 -7.13 10.58 -21.16
N ILE A 167 -5.92 10.88 -20.68
CA ILE A 167 -5.57 10.83 -19.26
C ILE A 167 -5.60 12.21 -18.60
N ALA A 168 -5.92 13.26 -19.36
CA ALA A 168 -6.13 14.59 -18.81
C ALA A 168 -7.17 14.55 -17.66
N PRO A 169 -6.96 15.30 -16.56
CA PRO A 169 -5.91 16.31 -16.39
C PRO A 169 -4.56 15.75 -15.89
N LEU A 170 -4.42 14.43 -15.69
CA LEU A 170 -3.21 13.82 -15.16
C LEU A 170 -2.07 13.80 -16.18
N ASP A 171 -0.85 14.00 -15.69
CA ASP A 171 0.35 13.61 -16.42
C ASP A 171 0.56 12.08 -16.38
N PRO A 172 1.34 11.50 -17.31
CA PRO A 172 1.60 10.06 -17.35
C PRO A 172 2.05 9.45 -16.03
N GLN A 173 2.93 10.11 -15.28
CA GLN A 173 3.46 9.57 -14.03
C GLN A 173 2.36 9.51 -12.97
N SER A 174 1.56 10.56 -12.86
CA SER A 174 0.42 10.61 -11.94
C SER A 174 -0.63 9.57 -12.31
N PHE A 175 -0.94 9.38 -13.60
CA PHE A 175 -1.86 8.34 -14.05
C PHE A 175 -1.38 6.92 -13.69
N PHE A 176 -0.09 6.63 -13.91
CA PHE A 176 0.48 5.34 -13.52
C PHE A 176 0.36 5.09 -12.01
N LYS A 177 0.82 6.05 -11.21
CA LYS A 177 0.92 5.91 -9.76
C LYS A 177 -0.45 5.87 -9.08
N TRP A 178 -1.38 6.68 -9.54
CA TRP A 178 -2.65 6.91 -8.83
C TRP A 178 -3.82 6.14 -9.42
N VAL A 179 -3.69 5.62 -10.65
CA VAL A 179 -4.77 4.91 -11.33
C VAL A 179 -4.32 3.51 -11.75
N LEU A 180 -3.31 3.37 -12.62
CA LEU A 180 -2.98 2.04 -13.17
C LEU A 180 -2.41 1.07 -12.14
N ALA A 181 -1.46 1.51 -11.30
CA ALA A 181 -0.90 0.65 -10.26
C ALA A 181 -1.95 0.17 -9.24
N PRO A 182 -2.79 1.03 -8.64
CA PRO A 182 -3.84 0.56 -7.75
C PRO A 182 -4.94 -0.23 -8.48
N GLU A 183 -5.22 0.04 -9.76
CA GLU A 183 -6.13 -0.78 -10.56
C GLU A 183 -5.60 -2.21 -10.77
N VAL A 184 -4.29 -2.38 -10.99
CA VAL A 184 -3.66 -3.70 -11.04
C VAL A 184 -3.82 -4.42 -9.71
N ALA A 185 -3.51 -3.75 -8.60
CA ALA A 185 -3.68 -4.33 -7.26
C ALA A 185 -5.14 -4.75 -7.01
N LEU A 186 -6.09 -3.90 -7.38
CA LEU A 186 -7.52 -4.21 -7.29
C LEU A 186 -7.88 -5.47 -8.08
N ARG A 187 -7.44 -5.58 -9.34
CA ARG A 187 -7.72 -6.74 -10.20
C ARG A 187 -7.08 -8.02 -9.67
N LEU A 188 -5.87 -7.94 -9.12
CA LEU A 188 -5.22 -9.06 -8.45
C LEU A 188 -6.08 -9.54 -7.28
N ILE A 189 -6.53 -8.60 -6.43
CA ILE A 189 -7.37 -8.91 -5.26
C ILE A 189 -8.71 -9.52 -5.67
N THR A 190 -9.38 -8.93 -6.66
CA THR A 190 -10.63 -9.45 -7.21
C THR A 190 -10.43 -10.88 -7.75
N THR A 191 -9.32 -11.14 -8.42
CA THR A 191 -8.97 -12.49 -8.92
C THR A 191 -8.74 -13.47 -7.77
N ASP A 192 -7.92 -13.11 -6.78
CA ASP A 192 -7.62 -13.99 -5.62
C ASP A 192 -8.87 -14.34 -4.81
N ARG A 193 -9.86 -13.45 -4.82
CA ARG A 193 -11.14 -13.61 -4.13
C ARG A 193 -12.22 -14.27 -4.99
N ASN A 194 -11.90 -14.70 -6.21
CA ASN A 194 -12.84 -15.26 -7.18
C ASN A 194 -14.07 -14.34 -7.39
N LEU A 195 -13.84 -13.03 -7.40
CA LEU A 195 -14.86 -12.02 -7.61
C LEU A 195 -14.96 -11.67 -9.10
N SER A 196 -16.15 -11.31 -9.58
CA SER A 196 -16.38 -11.02 -10.99
C SER A 196 -17.35 -9.86 -11.21
N GLY A 197 -17.18 -9.15 -12.32
CA GLY A 197 -18.04 -8.03 -12.72
C GLY A 197 -17.89 -6.79 -11.83
N ALA A 198 -18.77 -5.81 -12.04
CA ALA A 198 -18.70 -4.52 -11.34
C ALA A 198 -18.89 -4.63 -9.82
N SER A 199 -19.78 -5.51 -9.35
CA SER A 199 -19.96 -5.78 -7.92
C SER A 199 -18.71 -6.43 -7.31
N GLY A 200 -18.06 -7.34 -8.04
CA GLY A 200 -16.80 -7.96 -7.63
C GLY A 200 -15.65 -6.96 -7.53
N MET A 201 -15.56 -5.99 -8.46
CA MET A 201 -14.58 -4.90 -8.39
C MET A 201 -14.84 -3.99 -7.18
N GLN A 202 -16.11 -3.68 -6.87
CA GLN A 202 -16.45 -2.87 -5.70
C GLN A 202 -16.09 -3.59 -4.39
N GLU A 203 -16.34 -4.90 -4.30
CA GLU A 203 -15.95 -5.69 -3.13
C GLU A 203 -14.43 -5.85 -3.02
N GLY A 204 -13.74 -6.07 -4.14
CA GLY A 204 -12.28 -6.07 -4.21
C GLY A 204 -11.67 -4.77 -3.69
N LEU A 205 -12.29 -3.62 -4.00
CA LEU A 205 -11.83 -2.31 -3.53
C LEU A 205 -11.99 -2.16 -2.02
N LYS A 206 -13.06 -2.70 -1.42
CA LYS A 206 -13.22 -2.73 0.04
C LYS A 206 -12.13 -3.59 0.68
N VAL A 207 -11.85 -4.76 0.12
CA VAL A 207 -10.78 -5.65 0.60
C VAL A 207 -9.42 -4.96 0.49
N MET A 208 -9.13 -4.32 -0.65
CA MET A 208 -7.89 -3.57 -0.86
C MET A 208 -7.70 -2.54 0.24
N ARG A 209 -8.68 -1.66 0.48
CA ARG A 209 -8.60 -0.62 1.52
C ARG A 209 -8.51 -1.18 2.93
N ALA A 210 -9.30 -2.21 3.23
CA ALA A 210 -9.33 -2.81 4.56
C ALA A 210 -7.98 -3.49 4.91
N SER A 211 -7.25 -3.94 3.89
CA SER A 211 -6.00 -4.68 4.03
C SER A 211 -4.74 -3.86 3.83
N SER A 212 -4.83 -2.57 3.50
CA SER A 212 -3.65 -1.71 3.20
C SER A 212 -2.65 -1.65 4.35
N SER A 213 -3.11 -1.37 5.59
CA SER A 213 -2.20 -1.29 6.74
C SER A 213 -1.57 -2.65 7.07
N TYR A 214 -2.29 -3.75 6.81
CA TYR A 214 -1.76 -5.10 6.95
C TYR A 214 -0.66 -5.37 5.91
N GLY A 215 -0.93 -5.11 4.63
CA GLY A 215 0.04 -5.31 3.56
C GLY A 215 1.31 -4.49 3.77
N ALA A 216 1.19 -3.22 4.13
CA ALA A 216 2.34 -2.36 4.42
C ALA A 216 3.21 -2.87 5.59
N ALA A 217 2.59 -3.51 6.59
CA ALA A 217 3.34 -4.09 7.72
C ALA A 217 3.93 -5.48 7.41
N MET A 218 3.18 -6.30 6.68
CA MET A 218 3.51 -7.69 6.40
C MET A 218 4.51 -7.84 5.25
N PHE A 219 4.38 -7.01 4.21
CA PHE A 219 5.19 -7.04 3.00
C PHE A 219 5.77 -5.65 2.69
N PRO A 220 6.62 -5.10 3.58
CA PRO A 220 7.34 -3.86 3.29
C PRO A 220 8.30 -4.05 2.11
N ASP A 221 8.61 -2.96 1.42
CA ASP A 221 9.69 -2.97 0.43
C ASP A 221 11.01 -3.05 1.19
N GLU A 222 11.79 -4.11 0.97
CA GLU A 222 13.03 -4.35 1.69
C GLU A 222 14.06 -3.28 1.29
N TYR A 223 14.15 -2.19 2.05
CA TYR A 223 15.43 -1.51 2.20
C TYR A 223 16.26 -2.37 3.16
N GLU A 224 17.04 -3.29 2.61
CA GLU A 224 18.22 -3.81 3.30
C GLU A 224 19.19 -2.64 3.55
N ASP A 225 18.95 -1.86 4.60
CA ASP A 225 20.03 -1.16 5.30
C ASP A 225 20.40 -1.98 6.53
N CYS A 226 20.89 -3.20 6.27
CA CYS A 226 21.93 -3.78 7.10
C CYS A 226 23.24 -3.17 6.64
N ASP A 227 23.57 -1.97 7.14
CA ASP A 227 24.92 -1.56 7.51
C ASP A 227 24.92 -0.11 8.04
N GLY A 228 25.37 0.04 9.29
CA GLY A 228 25.50 1.31 10.01
C GLY A 228 25.69 1.12 11.51
#